data_AF-A0A9P1R524-F1
#
_entry.id   AF-A0A9P1R524-F1
#
_cell.length_a   1.000
_cell.length_b   1.000
_cell.length_c   1.000
_cell.angle_alpha   90.00
_cell.angle_beta   90.00
_cell.angle_gamma   90.00
#
_symmetry.space_group_name_H-M   'P 1'
#
loop_
_entity.id
_entity.type
_entity.pdbx_description
1 polymer ?
#
loop_
_entity_poly.entity_id
_entity_poly.type
_entity_poly.pdbx_seq_one_letter_code
_entity_poly.pdbx_strand_id
1 'polypeptide(L)'
;MSAETQLVEVPAKETALQVYSAVNGLDPFLAKIREEIDGFVPDVTTRKGREAIASIAYKVARSKTALDNVGKELVADLKEVPKKVDAERKRMRDLLDSWQAEVRQPLTEWEQREEMRKAKHQAGIDQINLRLECRDLDSTELKANIEWLEGLLIGEDWEEFETEAARTKDKALVALREALVAREKYEAEQAELERLRAEAAAREQKEREERIAREAAEAERLAAERRAQEEREAAARRETEAKAAAERRELELRLAAEKAEREKLEAQQRAEQAERDAQRRAEEAAAAERQRQADEQARIEREAAAREADKAHKKAINNEALAALIAGGMPEECAKQAITLIAQRKVPHITINY
;
A
#
# COMPACT_ATOMS: atom_id res chain seq x y z
N MET A 1 116.75 24.35 45.80
CA MET A 1 117.55 24.53 47.03
C MET A 1 117.83 26.02 47.21
N SER A 2 116.97 26.74 47.93
CA SER A 2 117.25 28.08 48.47
C SER A 2 116.78 28.07 49.92
N ALA A 3 117.61 27.47 50.77
CA ALA A 3 117.23 27.00 52.10
C ALA A 3 117.55 27.98 53.24
N GLU A 4 117.92 29.24 53.01
CA GLU A 4 118.38 30.12 54.10
C GLU A 4 117.91 31.58 54.00
N THR A 5 116.59 31.81 54.02
CA THR A 5 116.04 33.19 54.20
C THR A 5 114.88 33.29 55.19
N GLN A 6 114.56 32.23 55.92
CA GLN A 6 113.57 32.23 56.99
C GLN A 6 114.26 32.28 58.35
N LEU A 7 113.61 32.87 59.36
CA LEU A 7 114.16 32.99 60.72
C LEU A 7 114.11 31.67 61.51
N VAL A 8 113.27 30.71 61.09
CA VAL A 8 113.03 29.46 61.84
C VAL A 8 112.81 28.29 60.89
N GLU A 9 113.35 27.13 61.26
CA GLU A 9 113.01 25.85 60.64
C GLU A 9 111.57 25.47 60.97
N VAL A 10 110.75 25.29 59.92
CA VAL A 10 109.35 24.87 60.06
C VAL A 10 109.23 23.46 60.65
N PRO A 11 108.08 23.09 61.24
CA PRO A 11 107.87 21.73 61.75
C PRO A 11 108.20 20.68 60.69
N ALA A 12 108.94 19.64 61.08
CA ALA A 12 109.22 18.51 60.20
C ALA A 12 107.91 17.81 59.80
N LYS A 13 107.85 17.25 58.58
CA LYS A 13 106.63 16.62 58.06
C LYS A 13 106.06 15.55 59.01
N GLU A 14 106.92 14.82 59.71
CA GLU A 14 106.56 13.76 60.66
C GLU A 14 105.91 14.29 61.96
N THR A 15 106.25 15.51 62.38
CA THR A 15 105.70 16.14 63.61
C THR A 15 104.66 17.22 63.31
N ALA A 16 104.49 17.60 62.04
CA ALA A 16 103.56 18.64 61.61
C ALA A 16 102.12 18.39 62.08
N LEU A 17 101.60 17.15 61.98
CA LEU A 17 100.25 16.86 62.46
C LEU A 17 100.09 17.19 63.95
N GLN A 18 101.04 16.76 64.77
CA GLN A 18 101.02 17.03 66.22
C GLN A 18 101.10 18.53 66.52
N VAL A 19 102.01 19.24 65.83
CA VAL A 19 102.22 20.68 66.03
C VAL A 19 100.99 21.51 65.63
N TYR A 20 100.40 21.25 64.46
CA TYR A 20 99.26 22.03 63.96
C TYR A 20 97.92 21.64 64.60
N SER A 21 97.83 20.46 65.22
CA SER A 21 96.62 20.00 65.93
C SER A 21 96.59 20.41 67.41
N ALA A 22 97.75 20.73 68.01
CA ALA A 22 97.85 21.12 69.40
C ALA A 22 97.40 22.57 69.64
N VAL A 23 96.78 22.83 70.80
CA VAL A 23 96.49 24.19 71.26
C VAL A 23 97.81 24.96 71.35
N ASN A 24 97.93 26.03 70.57
CA ASN A 24 99.13 26.84 70.46
C ASN A 24 100.42 26.06 70.10
N GLY A 25 100.31 24.95 69.37
CA GLY A 25 101.47 24.10 69.08
C GLY A 25 102.59 24.75 68.27
N LEU A 26 102.30 25.86 67.57
CA LEU A 26 103.30 26.65 66.83
C LEU A 26 104.10 27.61 67.73
N ASP A 27 103.72 27.80 69.00
CA ASP A 27 104.37 28.75 69.91
C ASP A 27 105.89 28.58 70.01
N PRO A 28 106.48 27.37 70.05
CA PRO A 28 107.94 27.21 70.06
C PRO A 28 108.62 27.75 68.79
N PHE A 29 107.94 27.68 67.64
CA PHE A 29 108.45 28.19 66.37
C PHE A 29 108.29 29.72 66.30
N LEU A 30 107.16 30.24 66.78
CA LEU A 30 106.91 31.67 66.86
C LEU A 30 107.84 32.36 67.87
N ALA A 31 108.16 31.68 68.98
CA ALA A 31 109.09 32.17 70.00
C ALA A 31 110.50 32.37 69.43
N LYS A 32 110.99 31.45 68.59
CA LYS A 32 112.28 31.61 67.89
C LYS A 32 112.27 32.78 66.92
N ILE A 33 111.17 33.00 66.17
CA ILE A 33 111.02 34.20 65.32
C ILE A 33 111.06 35.46 66.19
N ARG A 34 110.42 35.42 67.37
CA ARG A 34 110.37 36.55 68.30
C ARG A 34 111.75 36.88 68.88
N GLU A 35 112.52 35.87 69.27
CA GLU A 35 113.89 36.02 69.76
C GLU A 35 114.79 36.74 68.74
N GLU A 36 114.71 36.34 67.46
CA GLU A 36 115.43 36.99 66.36
C GLU A 36 115.00 38.46 66.13
N ILE A 37 113.72 38.77 66.35
CA ILE A 37 113.22 40.15 66.26
C ILE A 37 113.71 40.98 67.46
N ASP A 38 113.66 40.43 68.67
CA ASP A 38 114.04 41.14 69.90
C ASP A 38 115.56 41.40 69.97
N GLY A 39 116.38 40.53 69.37
CA GLY A 39 117.81 40.74 69.22
C GLY A 39 118.20 41.80 68.18
N PHE A 40 117.25 42.25 67.34
CA PHE A 40 117.50 43.23 66.29
C PHE A 40 117.25 44.67 66.77
N VAL A 41 118.28 45.51 66.76
CA VAL A 41 118.18 46.94 67.09
C VAL A 41 117.97 47.77 65.82
N PRO A 42 116.78 48.36 65.59
CA PRO A 42 116.49 49.09 64.37
C PRO A 42 117.13 50.48 64.37
N ASP A 43 117.77 50.85 63.25
CA ASP A 43 118.24 52.21 62.99
C ASP A 43 117.61 52.74 61.69
N VAL A 44 116.77 53.78 61.80
CA VAL A 44 116.11 54.40 60.64
C VAL A 44 116.91 55.55 60.05
N THR A 45 117.93 56.03 60.76
CA THR A 45 118.70 57.24 60.40
C THR A 45 119.68 56.96 59.25
N THR A 46 120.15 55.72 59.12
CA THR A 46 121.06 55.30 58.04
C THR A 46 120.34 54.49 56.95
N ARG A 47 120.83 54.56 55.70
CA ARG A 47 120.32 53.72 54.60
C ARG A 47 120.47 52.22 54.95
N LYS A 48 121.63 51.85 55.48
CA LYS A 48 121.95 50.47 55.87
C LYS A 48 121.02 49.95 56.96
N GLY A 49 120.67 50.77 57.95
CA GLY A 49 119.73 50.39 59.01
C GLY A 49 118.31 50.19 58.48
N ARG A 50 117.82 51.05 57.56
CA ARG A 50 116.53 50.84 56.88
C ARG A 50 116.49 49.58 56.02
N GLU A 51 117.57 49.26 55.32
CA GLU A 51 117.71 48.00 54.57
C GLU A 51 117.71 46.76 55.49
N ALA A 52 118.35 46.86 56.66
CA ALA A 52 118.34 45.78 57.65
C ALA A 52 116.94 45.55 58.24
N ILE A 53 116.19 46.61 58.54
CA ILE A 53 114.78 46.54 58.96
C ILE A 53 113.93 45.83 57.89
N ALA A 54 114.08 46.24 56.62
CA ALA A 54 113.37 45.61 55.50
C ALA A 54 113.74 44.12 55.35
N SER A 55 115.01 43.77 55.58
CA SER A 55 115.47 42.38 55.54
C SER A 55 114.85 41.52 56.64
N ILE A 56 114.83 41.98 57.90
CA ILE A 56 114.20 41.24 59.00
C ILE A 56 112.69 41.07 58.74
N ALA A 57 112.00 42.12 58.31
CA ALA A 57 110.58 42.04 57.95
C ALA A 57 110.33 41.02 56.82
N TYR A 58 111.21 40.98 55.80
CA TYR A 58 111.14 39.98 54.73
C TYR A 58 111.33 38.55 55.26
N LYS A 59 112.32 38.33 56.15
CA LYS A 59 112.53 36.99 56.75
C LYS A 59 111.33 36.54 57.59
N VAL A 60 110.68 37.44 58.33
CA VAL A 60 109.42 37.14 59.05
C VAL A 60 108.31 36.74 58.08
N ALA A 61 108.14 37.50 56.98
CA ALA A 61 107.14 37.18 55.97
C ALA A 61 107.40 35.81 55.32
N ARG A 62 108.67 35.46 55.08
CA ARG A 62 109.09 34.14 54.57
C ARG A 62 108.80 33.02 55.57
N SER A 63 109.14 33.19 56.85
CA SER A 63 108.80 32.22 57.90
C SER A 63 107.29 31.99 58.01
N LYS A 64 106.47 33.06 57.92
CA LYS A 64 105.01 32.95 57.89
C LYS A 64 104.53 32.10 56.72
N THR A 65 105.00 32.39 55.50
CA THR A 65 104.62 31.62 54.31
C THR A 65 105.06 30.16 54.40
N ALA A 66 106.25 29.90 54.95
CA ALA A 66 106.73 28.54 55.13
C ALA A 66 105.86 27.75 56.12
N LEU A 67 105.51 28.33 57.27
CA LEU A 67 104.59 27.73 58.24
C LEU A 67 103.19 27.53 57.65
N ASP A 68 102.64 28.50 56.92
CA ASP A 68 101.33 28.36 56.28
C ASP A 68 101.31 27.24 55.23
N ASN A 69 102.37 27.11 54.42
CA ASN A 69 102.47 26.06 53.40
C ASN A 69 102.51 24.66 54.02
N VAL A 70 103.23 24.45 55.13
CA VAL A 70 103.25 23.15 55.83
C VAL A 70 101.85 22.77 56.32
N GLY A 71 101.10 23.73 56.89
CA GLY A 71 99.72 23.49 57.31
C GLY A 71 98.78 23.17 56.14
N LYS A 72 98.92 23.86 55.02
CA LYS A 72 98.15 23.60 53.79
C LYS A 72 98.44 22.22 53.21
N GLU A 73 99.71 21.85 53.08
CA GLU A 73 100.12 20.53 52.59
C GLU A 73 99.61 19.42 53.51
N LEU A 74 99.70 19.59 54.83
CA LEU A 74 99.14 18.64 55.81
C LEU A 74 97.63 18.45 55.62
N VAL A 75 96.86 19.55 55.51
CA VAL A 75 95.41 19.46 55.29
C VAL A 75 95.07 18.80 53.95
N ALA A 76 95.86 19.06 52.90
CA ALA A 76 95.69 18.42 51.60
C ALA A 76 95.94 16.90 51.72
N ASP A 77 97.06 16.49 52.31
CA ASP A 77 97.41 15.08 52.52
C ASP A 77 96.36 14.36 53.39
N LEU A 78 95.87 15.00 54.47
CA LEU A 78 94.84 14.45 55.33
C LEU A 78 93.49 14.27 54.62
N LYS A 79 93.10 15.19 53.72
CA LYS A 79 91.83 15.10 52.98
C LYS A 79 91.84 14.02 51.90
N GLU A 80 93.01 13.67 51.36
CA GLU A 80 93.12 12.60 50.37
C GLU A 80 92.79 11.23 50.97
N VAL A 81 93.00 11.01 52.28
CA VAL A 81 92.66 9.73 52.94
C VAL A 81 91.15 9.47 52.94
N PRO A 82 90.27 10.34 53.51
CA PRO A 82 88.81 10.17 53.40
C PRO A 82 88.31 10.07 51.97
N LYS A 83 88.85 10.88 51.05
CA LYS A 83 88.48 10.83 49.63
C LYS A 83 88.74 9.45 49.00
N LYS A 84 89.90 8.85 49.27
CA LYS A 84 90.23 7.48 48.80
C LYS A 84 89.35 6.44 49.47
N VAL A 85 89.09 6.58 50.77
CA VAL A 85 88.21 5.67 51.52
C VAL A 85 86.78 5.71 50.96
N ASP A 86 86.21 6.89 50.71
CA ASP A 86 84.86 7.00 50.16
C ASP A 86 84.76 6.49 48.71
N ALA A 87 85.80 6.71 47.90
CA ALA A 87 85.88 6.15 46.56
C ALA A 87 85.89 4.60 46.60
N GLU A 88 86.72 4.01 47.45
CA GLU A 88 86.78 2.55 47.59
C GLU A 88 85.50 1.98 48.20
N ARG A 89 84.88 2.67 49.17
CA ARG A 89 83.58 2.28 49.73
C ARG A 89 82.49 2.28 48.66
N LYS A 90 82.48 3.27 47.76
CA LYS A 90 81.53 3.31 46.63
C LYS A 90 81.79 2.14 45.69
N ARG A 91 83.04 1.97 45.25
CA ARG A 91 83.43 0.86 44.36
C ARG A 91 83.04 -0.50 44.93
N MET A 92 83.29 -0.72 46.22
CA MET A 92 82.94 -1.96 46.91
C MET A 92 81.43 -2.19 46.94
N ARG A 93 80.60 -1.18 47.25
CA ARG A 93 79.14 -1.31 47.17
C ARG A 93 78.67 -1.63 45.76
N ASP A 94 79.09 -0.83 44.78
CA ASP A 94 78.68 -0.99 43.38
C ASP A 94 79.07 -2.40 42.86
N LEU A 95 80.22 -2.94 43.27
CA LEU A 95 80.67 -4.30 42.92
C LEU A 95 79.85 -5.40 43.63
N LEU A 96 79.57 -5.24 44.93
CA LEU A 96 78.78 -6.20 45.68
C LEU A 96 77.33 -6.25 45.18
N ASP A 97 76.74 -5.11 44.82
CA ASP A 97 75.41 -5.04 44.21
C ASP A 97 75.37 -5.76 42.86
N SER A 98 76.42 -5.58 42.04
CA SER A 98 76.56 -6.31 40.77
C SER A 98 76.66 -7.81 40.96
N TRP A 99 77.47 -8.29 41.92
CA TRP A 99 77.59 -9.71 42.21
C TRP A 99 76.32 -10.29 42.82
N GLN A 100 75.61 -9.52 43.66
CA GLN A 100 74.31 -9.93 44.18
C GLN A 100 73.30 -10.15 43.04
N ALA A 101 73.27 -9.23 42.07
CA ALA A 101 72.41 -9.35 40.89
C ALA A 101 72.79 -10.57 40.04
N GLU A 102 74.07 -10.79 39.78
CA GLU A 102 74.59 -11.95 39.04
C GLU A 102 74.22 -13.27 39.73
N VAL A 103 74.43 -13.37 41.04
CA VAL A 103 74.07 -14.56 41.83
C VAL A 103 72.54 -14.80 41.82
N ARG A 104 71.74 -13.75 41.82
CA ARG A 104 70.27 -13.86 41.78
C ARG A 104 69.73 -14.13 40.37
N GLN A 105 70.47 -13.80 39.32
CA GLN A 105 70.00 -13.85 37.94
C GLN A 105 69.40 -15.21 37.55
N PRO A 106 70.02 -16.38 37.83
CA PRO A 106 69.44 -17.67 37.46
C PRO A 106 68.10 -17.96 38.14
N LEU A 107 67.90 -17.48 39.38
CA LEU A 107 66.63 -17.61 40.09
C LEU A 107 65.57 -16.72 39.44
N THR A 108 65.91 -15.46 39.13
CA THR A 108 65.00 -14.55 38.43
C THR A 108 64.56 -15.11 37.07
N GLU A 109 65.49 -15.66 36.29
CA GLU A 109 65.19 -16.29 34.99
C GLU A 109 64.31 -17.53 35.14
N TRP A 110 64.50 -18.32 36.19
CA TRP A 110 63.63 -19.45 36.50
C TRP A 110 62.23 -18.99 36.94
N GLU A 111 62.13 -18.02 37.85
CA GLU A 111 60.86 -17.42 38.31
C GLU A 111 60.05 -16.89 37.13
N GLN A 112 60.69 -16.18 36.19
CA GLN A 112 60.04 -15.66 34.98
C GLN A 112 59.57 -16.77 34.03
N ARG A 113 60.39 -17.80 33.81
CA ARG A 113 60.00 -18.96 32.99
C ARG A 113 58.82 -19.71 33.60
N GLU A 114 58.82 -19.85 34.91
CA GLU A 114 57.76 -20.53 35.65
C GLU A 114 56.44 -19.74 35.61
N GLU A 115 56.49 -18.42 35.77
CA GLU A 115 55.34 -17.53 35.58
C GLU A 115 54.80 -17.62 34.15
N MET A 116 55.67 -17.55 33.13
CA MET A 116 55.25 -17.69 31.73
C MET A 116 54.64 -19.07 31.43
N ARG A 117 55.18 -20.14 32.01
CA ARG A 117 54.65 -21.50 31.90
C ARG A 117 53.23 -21.57 32.45
N LYS A 118 53.01 -21.12 33.69
CA LYS A 118 51.69 -21.09 34.32
C LYS A 118 50.69 -20.20 33.56
N ALA A 119 51.12 -19.01 33.15
CA ALA A 119 50.28 -18.09 32.38
C ALA A 119 49.85 -18.70 31.04
N LYS A 120 50.72 -19.46 30.36
CA LYS A 120 50.38 -20.18 29.12
C LYS A 120 49.27 -21.22 29.36
N HIS A 121 49.38 -22.03 30.41
CA HIS A 121 48.35 -23.03 30.74
C HIS A 121 47.04 -22.37 31.14
N GLN A 122 47.09 -21.33 31.97
CA GLN A 122 45.90 -20.56 32.36
C GLN A 122 45.20 -19.96 31.13
N ALA A 123 45.95 -19.34 30.22
CA ALA A 123 45.40 -18.80 28.98
C ALA A 123 44.74 -19.89 28.12
N GLY A 124 45.29 -21.10 28.11
CA GLY A 124 44.67 -22.25 27.45
C GLY A 124 43.32 -22.63 28.07
N ILE A 125 43.24 -22.70 29.40
CA ILE A 125 41.99 -22.96 30.13
C ILE A 125 40.96 -21.85 29.87
N ASP A 126 41.40 -20.58 29.87
CA ASP A 126 40.52 -19.44 29.60
C ASP A 126 39.95 -19.48 28.18
N GLN A 127 40.75 -19.91 27.19
CA GLN A 127 40.27 -20.11 25.82
C GLN A 127 39.17 -21.20 25.77
N ILE A 128 39.31 -22.29 26.52
CA ILE A 128 38.27 -23.32 26.63
C ILE A 128 37.01 -22.74 27.28
N ASN A 129 37.16 -21.99 28.38
CA ASN A 129 36.05 -21.35 29.08
C ASN A 129 35.29 -20.36 28.18
N LEU A 130 35.97 -19.61 27.32
CA LEU A 130 35.29 -18.71 26.38
C LEU A 130 34.34 -19.47 25.45
N ARG A 131 34.70 -20.67 24.98
CA ARG A 131 33.81 -21.49 24.13
C ARG A 131 32.60 -21.99 24.91
N LEU A 132 32.77 -22.28 26.20
CA LEU A 132 31.68 -22.66 27.08
C LEU A 132 30.62 -21.55 27.20
N GLU A 133 30.99 -20.27 27.02
CA GLU A 133 30.07 -19.13 27.05
C GLU A 133 29.37 -18.90 25.70
N CYS A 134 29.96 -19.31 24.58
CA CYS A 134 29.44 -19.10 23.22
C CYS A 134 28.39 -20.14 22.78
N ARG A 135 27.29 -20.28 23.52
CA ARG A 135 26.23 -21.29 23.24
C ARG A 135 25.11 -20.80 22.32
N ASP A 136 24.96 -19.49 22.18
CA ASP A 136 23.86 -18.89 21.42
C ASP A 136 24.17 -18.71 19.91
N LEU A 137 25.26 -19.32 19.44
CA LEU A 137 25.70 -19.25 18.05
C LEU A 137 24.83 -20.13 17.12
N ASP A 138 25.06 -20.01 15.81
CA ASP A 138 24.41 -20.88 14.81
C ASP A 138 25.02 -22.29 14.78
N SER A 139 24.36 -23.22 14.06
CA SER A 139 24.83 -24.61 14.02
C SER A 139 26.21 -24.79 13.38
N THR A 140 26.64 -23.87 12.51
CA THR A 140 27.95 -23.94 11.85
C THR A 140 29.06 -23.53 12.81
N GLU A 141 28.87 -22.42 13.51
CA GLU A 141 29.83 -21.93 14.50
C GLU A 141 29.93 -22.85 15.72
N LEU A 142 28.81 -23.42 16.18
CA LEU A 142 28.82 -24.42 17.25
C LEU A 142 29.62 -25.67 16.86
N LYS A 143 29.48 -26.15 15.61
CA LYS A 143 30.30 -27.27 15.09
C LYS A 143 31.79 -26.93 15.06
N ALA A 144 32.15 -25.74 14.59
CA ALA A 144 33.54 -25.29 14.56
C ALA A 144 34.16 -25.22 15.96
N ASN A 145 33.40 -24.74 16.96
CA ASN A 145 33.86 -24.70 18.35
C ASN A 145 34.02 -26.10 18.95
N ILE A 146 33.11 -27.03 18.64
CA ILE A 146 33.23 -28.44 19.06
C ILE A 146 34.46 -29.07 18.44
N GLU A 147 34.67 -28.91 17.13
CA GLU A 147 35.83 -29.44 16.41
C GLU A 147 37.15 -28.91 16.98
N TRP A 148 37.21 -27.60 17.27
CA TRP A 148 38.37 -26.98 17.92
C TRP A 148 38.67 -27.62 19.29
N LEU A 149 37.64 -27.81 20.13
CA LEU A 149 37.80 -28.46 21.42
C LEU A 149 38.22 -29.93 21.28
N GLU A 150 37.61 -30.67 20.36
CA GLU A 150 37.96 -32.08 20.09
C GLU A 150 39.42 -32.22 19.66
N GLY A 151 39.89 -31.32 18.79
CA GLY A 151 41.28 -31.26 18.33
C GLY A 151 42.29 -30.80 19.38
N LEU A 152 41.85 -30.14 20.45
CA LEU A 152 42.73 -29.70 21.54
C LEU A 152 43.19 -30.90 22.38
N LEU A 153 44.45 -31.32 22.24
CA LEU A 153 45.03 -32.38 23.06
C LEU A 153 45.37 -31.85 24.45
N ILE A 154 44.81 -32.49 25.48
CA ILE A 154 45.16 -32.27 26.88
C ILE A 154 45.92 -33.51 27.33
N GLY A 155 47.21 -33.36 27.62
CA GLY A 155 48.07 -34.44 28.07
C GLY A 155 49.15 -33.93 29.02
N GLU A 156 50.23 -34.71 29.17
CA GLU A 156 51.32 -34.44 30.13
C GLU A 156 51.96 -33.05 29.96
N ASP A 157 51.87 -32.45 28.77
CA ASP A 157 52.37 -31.11 28.47
C ASP A 157 51.60 -29.99 29.20
N TRP A 158 50.44 -30.29 29.80
CA TRP A 158 49.68 -29.37 30.66
C TRP A 158 50.07 -29.45 32.14
N GLU A 159 50.94 -30.39 32.51
CA GLU A 159 51.52 -30.51 33.85
C GLU A 159 50.43 -30.47 34.96
N GLU A 160 50.56 -29.62 35.98
CA GLU A 160 49.58 -29.55 37.07
C GLU A 160 48.18 -29.05 36.63
N PHE A 161 48.07 -28.49 35.43
CA PHE A 161 46.82 -27.97 34.87
C PHE A 161 46.07 -29.00 34.02
N GLU A 162 46.65 -30.18 33.74
CA GLU A 162 46.05 -31.20 32.88
C GLU A 162 44.63 -31.57 33.32
N THR A 163 44.46 -31.86 34.62
CA THR A 163 43.16 -32.26 35.18
C THR A 163 42.13 -31.14 35.08
N GLU A 164 42.52 -29.89 35.33
CA GLU A 164 41.63 -28.74 35.23
C GLU A 164 41.23 -28.47 33.78
N ALA A 165 42.19 -28.48 32.87
CA ALA A 165 41.95 -28.28 31.44
C ALA A 165 41.07 -29.38 30.85
N ALA A 166 41.29 -30.65 31.21
CA ALA A 166 40.48 -31.78 30.78
C ALA A 166 39.03 -31.64 31.26
N ARG A 167 38.82 -31.34 32.56
CA ARG A 167 37.47 -31.12 33.11
C ARG A 167 36.75 -29.95 32.46
N THR A 168 37.49 -28.88 32.17
CA THR A 168 36.94 -27.69 31.52
C THR A 168 36.56 -27.99 30.07
N LYS A 169 37.42 -28.72 29.33
CA LYS A 169 37.15 -29.18 27.96
C LYS A 169 35.92 -30.07 27.91
N ASP A 170 35.80 -31.05 28.81
CA ASP A 170 34.65 -31.95 28.85
C ASP A 170 33.34 -31.19 29.11
N LYS A 171 33.37 -30.25 30.07
CA LYS A 171 32.23 -29.39 30.38
C LYS A 171 31.83 -28.53 29.16
N ALA A 172 32.80 -27.98 28.45
CA ALA A 172 32.56 -27.18 27.23
C ALA A 172 31.96 -28.04 26.11
N LEU A 173 32.51 -29.23 25.87
CA LEU A 173 32.00 -30.15 24.85
C LEU A 173 30.56 -30.59 25.12
N VAL A 174 30.23 -30.95 26.37
CA VAL A 174 28.86 -31.32 26.75
C VAL A 174 27.91 -30.17 26.47
N ALA A 175 28.22 -28.98 26.96
CA ALA A 175 27.35 -27.81 26.82
C ALA A 175 27.16 -27.39 25.36
N LEU A 176 28.22 -27.43 24.54
CA LEU A 176 28.13 -27.06 23.13
C LEU A 176 27.38 -28.10 22.30
N ARG A 177 27.54 -29.39 22.60
CA ARG A 177 26.77 -30.46 21.93
C ARG A 177 25.28 -30.34 22.24
N GLU A 178 24.92 -30.04 23.49
CA GLU A 178 23.53 -29.77 23.87
C GLU A 178 22.97 -28.55 23.12
N ALA A 179 23.74 -27.46 23.05
CA ALA A 179 23.37 -26.26 22.30
C ALA A 179 23.21 -26.54 20.80
N LEU A 180 24.11 -27.34 20.21
CA LEU A 180 24.07 -27.71 18.80
C LEU A 180 22.79 -28.49 18.47
N VAL A 181 22.44 -29.50 19.27
CA VAL A 181 21.21 -30.28 19.07
C VAL A 181 19.97 -29.37 19.14
N ALA A 182 19.93 -28.46 20.13
CA ALA A 182 18.83 -27.50 20.24
C ALA A 182 18.75 -26.55 19.03
N ARG A 183 19.91 -26.07 18.55
CA ARG A 183 20.00 -25.14 17.42
C ARG A 183 19.65 -25.81 16.09
N GLU A 184 20.13 -27.02 15.82
CA GLU A 184 19.79 -27.79 14.62
C GLU A 184 18.29 -28.11 14.57
N LYS A 185 17.69 -28.46 15.72
CA LYS A 185 16.25 -28.64 15.82
C LYS A 185 15.50 -27.34 15.49
N TYR A 186 15.91 -26.22 16.07
CA TYR A 186 15.30 -24.92 15.80
C TYR A 186 15.41 -24.54 14.31
N GLU A 187 16.57 -24.70 13.69
CA GLU A 187 16.81 -24.40 12.28
C GLU A 187 15.97 -25.32 11.36
N ALA A 188 15.86 -26.61 11.68
CA ALA A 188 15.01 -27.54 10.94
C ALA A 188 13.53 -27.17 11.03
N GLU A 189 13.04 -26.79 12.22
CA GLU A 189 11.67 -26.32 12.43
C GLU A 189 11.39 -25.03 11.65
N GLN A 190 12.34 -24.08 11.59
CA GLN A 190 12.20 -22.87 10.77
C GLN A 190 12.16 -23.19 9.27
N ALA A 191 13.05 -24.06 8.78
CA ALA A 191 13.07 -24.46 7.38
C ALA A 191 11.78 -25.20 6.97
N GLU A 192 11.24 -26.05 7.84
CA GLU A 192 9.95 -26.71 7.60
C GLU A 192 8.80 -25.70 7.60
N LEU A 193 8.79 -24.76 8.54
CA LEU A 193 7.77 -23.70 8.60
C LEU A 193 7.78 -22.82 7.34
N GLU A 194 8.96 -22.47 6.83
CA GLU A 194 9.10 -21.74 5.58
C GLU A 194 8.60 -22.54 4.38
N ARG A 195 8.92 -23.84 4.31
CA ARG A 195 8.40 -24.73 3.26
C ARG A 195 6.87 -24.81 3.30
N LEU A 196 6.29 -24.97 4.49
CA LEU A 196 4.83 -25.02 4.67
C LEU A 196 4.16 -23.70 4.26
N ARG A 197 4.77 -22.55 4.59
CA ARG A 197 4.29 -21.23 4.16
C ARG A 197 4.36 -21.07 2.64
N ALA A 198 5.44 -21.49 2.02
CA ALA A 198 5.60 -21.44 0.57
C ALA A 198 4.58 -22.34 -0.14
N GLU A 199 4.36 -23.55 0.38
CA GLU A 199 3.34 -24.47 -0.16
C GLU A 199 1.92 -23.91 0.01
N ALA A 200 1.60 -23.35 1.18
CA ALA A 200 0.30 -22.73 1.43
C ALA A 200 0.05 -21.54 0.49
N ALA A 201 1.05 -20.67 0.30
CA ALA A 201 0.96 -19.55 -0.63
C ALA A 201 0.79 -20.02 -2.08
N ALA A 202 1.50 -21.07 -2.49
CA ALA A 202 1.34 -21.66 -3.82
C ALA A 202 -0.05 -22.27 -4.03
N ARG A 203 -0.61 -22.95 -3.02
CA ARG A 203 -1.98 -23.48 -3.06
C ARG A 203 -3.01 -22.36 -3.15
N GLU A 204 -2.89 -21.32 -2.33
CA GLU A 204 -3.79 -20.16 -2.37
C GLU A 204 -3.75 -19.45 -3.73
N GLN A 205 -2.56 -19.27 -4.29
CA GLN A 205 -2.39 -18.69 -5.61
C GLN A 205 -3.07 -19.55 -6.69
N LYS A 206 -2.86 -20.88 -6.65
CA LYS A 206 -3.52 -21.81 -7.58
C LYS A 206 -5.04 -21.80 -7.43
N GLU A 207 -5.56 -21.82 -6.20
CA GLU A 207 -7.01 -21.74 -5.94
C GLU A 207 -7.60 -20.41 -6.43
N ARG A 208 -6.86 -19.30 -6.27
CA ARG A 208 -7.26 -18.00 -6.80
C ARG A 208 -7.30 -17.99 -8.33
N GLU A 209 -6.27 -18.54 -8.98
CA GLU A 209 -6.21 -18.67 -10.44
C GLU A 209 -7.33 -19.58 -10.96
N GLU A 210 -7.58 -20.72 -10.32
CA GLU A 210 -8.69 -21.60 -10.65
C GLU A 210 -10.05 -20.94 -10.43
N ARG A 211 -10.23 -20.16 -9.37
CA ARG A 211 -11.46 -19.40 -9.12
C ARG A 211 -11.69 -18.36 -10.21
N ILE A 212 -10.67 -17.57 -10.53
CA ILE A 212 -10.73 -16.58 -11.62
C ILE A 212 -11.06 -17.27 -12.96
N ALA A 213 -10.43 -18.42 -13.24
CA ALA A 213 -10.71 -19.18 -14.46
C ALA A 213 -12.15 -19.72 -14.51
N ARG A 214 -12.66 -20.26 -13.38
CA ARG A 214 -14.06 -20.72 -13.27
C ARG A 214 -15.05 -19.56 -13.42
N GLU A 215 -14.81 -18.44 -12.75
CA GLU A 215 -15.63 -17.23 -12.85
C GLU A 215 -15.64 -16.68 -14.28
N ALA A 216 -14.48 -16.65 -14.95
CA ALA A 216 -14.38 -16.23 -16.35
C ALA A 216 -15.16 -17.18 -17.29
N ALA A 217 -15.00 -18.50 -17.12
CA ALA A 217 -15.72 -19.49 -17.92
C ALA A 217 -17.24 -19.46 -17.68
N GLU A 218 -17.67 -19.24 -16.44
CA GLU A 218 -19.09 -19.08 -16.10
C GLU A 218 -19.66 -17.77 -16.64
N ALA A 219 -18.94 -16.66 -16.52
CA ALA A 219 -19.34 -15.38 -17.10
C ALA A 219 -19.48 -15.48 -18.63
N GLU A 220 -18.56 -16.17 -19.30
CA GLU A 220 -18.64 -16.43 -20.74
C GLU A 220 -19.85 -17.31 -21.08
N ARG A 221 -20.11 -18.39 -20.33
CA ARG A 221 -21.28 -19.25 -20.51
C ARG A 221 -22.59 -18.45 -20.36
N LEU A 222 -22.71 -17.65 -19.29
CA LEU A 222 -23.88 -16.81 -19.04
C LEU A 222 -24.04 -15.73 -20.12
N ALA A 223 -22.95 -15.14 -20.61
CA ALA A 223 -23.01 -14.18 -21.71
C ALA A 223 -23.45 -14.84 -23.03
N ALA A 224 -22.97 -16.05 -23.31
CA ALA A 224 -23.39 -16.83 -24.47
C ALA A 224 -24.87 -17.24 -24.37
N GLU A 225 -25.33 -17.67 -23.19
CA GLU A 225 -26.73 -18.02 -22.94
C GLU A 225 -27.65 -16.80 -23.08
N ARG A 226 -27.27 -15.64 -22.54
CA ARG A 226 -28.01 -14.38 -22.74
C ARG A 226 -28.10 -14.01 -24.21
N ARG A 227 -27.00 -14.06 -24.96
CA ARG A 227 -27.00 -13.78 -26.41
C ARG A 227 -27.91 -14.74 -27.16
N ALA A 228 -27.86 -16.04 -26.83
CA ALA A 228 -28.73 -17.03 -27.44
C ALA A 228 -30.21 -16.82 -27.08
N GLN A 229 -30.51 -16.41 -25.84
CA GLN A 229 -31.86 -16.07 -25.43
C GLN A 229 -32.37 -14.80 -26.11
N GLU A 230 -31.57 -13.73 -26.16
CA GLU A 230 -31.87 -12.50 -26.89
C GLU A 230 -32.14 -12.77 -28.38
N GLU A 231 -31.34 -13.64 -29.01
CA GLU A 231 -31.54 -14.06 -30.39
C GLU A 231 -32.84 -14.86 -30.58
N ARG A 232 -33.15 -15.80 -29.66
CA ARG A 232 -34.41 -16.55 -29.68
C ARG A 232 -35.62 -15.65 -29.46
N GLU A 233 -35.55 -14.72 -28.52
CA GLU A 233 -36.62 -13.75 -28.25
C GLU A 233 -36.81 -12.81 -29.44
N ALA A 234 -35.72 -12.35 -30.07
CA ALA A 234 -35.78 -11.55 -31.29
C ALA A 234 -36.37 -12.34 -32.46
N ALA A 235 -36.01 -13.62 -32.62
CA ALA A 235 -36.59 -14.51 -33.63
C ALA A 235 -38.08 -14.76 -33.38
N ALA A 236 -38.47 -15.03 -32.13
CA ALA A 236 -39.87 -15.22 -31.74
C ALA A 236 -40.70 -13.95 -31.97
N ARG A 237 -40.16 -12.75 -31.64
CA ARG A 237 -40.81 -11.47 -31.95
C ARG A 237 -40.98 -11.25 -33.45
N ARG A 238 -39.96 -11.56 -34.26
CA ARG A 238 -40.07 -11.49 -35.73
C ARG A 238 -41.12 -12.44 -36.26
N GLU A 239 -41.22 -13.65 -35.70
CA GLU A 239 -42.24 -14.62 -36.10
C GLU A 239 -43.66 -14.18 -35.69
N THR A 240 -43.85 -13.65 -34.48
CA THR A 240 -45.15 -13.14 -34.05
C THR A 240 -45.57 -11.90 -34.81
N GLU A 241 -44.64 -10.97 -35.08
CA GLU A 241 -44.89 -9.80 -35.95
C GLU A 241 -45.24 -10.24 -37.38
N ALA A 242 -44.54 -11.23 -37.94
CA ALA A 242 -44.85 -11.77 -39.26
C ALA A 242 -46.22 -12.46 -39.31
N LYS A 243 -46.58 -13.25 -38.29
CA LYS A 243 -47.91 -13.86 -38.16
C LYS A 243 -49.00 -12.81 -38.02
N ALA A 244 -48.81 -11.82 -37.15
CA ALA A 244 -49.77 -10.73 -36.98
C ALA A 244 -49.93 -9.89 -38.26
N ALA A 245 -48.85 -9.68 -39.03
CA ALA A 245 -48.92 -9.03 -40.33
C ALA A 245 -49.67 -9.90 -41.36
N ALA A 246 -49.45 -11.22 -41.37
CA ALA A 246 -50.16 -12.16 -42.22
C ALA A 246 -51.66 -12.24 -41.87
N GLU A 247 -52.02 -12.35 -40.60
CA GLU A 247 -53.41 -12.35 -40.12
C GLU A 247 -54.12 -11.04 -40.44
N ARG A 248 -53.45 -9.89 -40.27
CA ARG A 248 -53.99 -8.59 -40.68
C ARG A 248 -54.29 -8.55 -42.18
N ARG A 249 -53.38 -9.07 -43.00
CA ARG A 249 -53.55 -9.14 -44.45
C ARG A 249 -54.66 -10.10 -44.86
N GLU A 250 -54.80 -11.24 -44.19
CA GLU A 250 -55.89 -12.19 -44.43
C GLU A 250 -57.24 -11.60 -44.01
N LEU A 251 -57.31 -10.93 -42.86
CA LEU A 251 -58.50 -10.23 -42.40
C LEU A 251 -58.90 -9.10 -43.36
N GLU A 252 -57.93 -8.33 -43.85
CA GLU A 252 -58.15 -7.27 -44.85
C GLU A 252 -58.70 -7.85 -46.17
N LEU A 253 -58.14 -8.96 -46.65
CA LEU A 253 -58.67 -9.66 -47.83
C LEU A 253 -60.07 -10.21 -47.60
N ARG A 254 -60.37 -10.75 -46.41
CA ARG A 254 -61.71 -11.23 -46.04
C ARG A 254 -62.73 -10.10 -45.99
N LEU A 255 -62.40 -8.99 -45.32
CA LEU A 255 -63.26 -7.82 -45.26
C LEU A 255 -63.48 -7.20 -46.64
N ALA A 256 -62.45 -7.18 -47.50
CA ALA A 256 -62.59 -6.76 -48.89
C ALA A 256 -63.51 -7.70 -49.69
N ALA A 257 -63.39 -9.02 -49.49
CA ALA A 257 -64.26 -10.00 -50.14
C ALA A 257 -65.71 -9.92 -49.65
N GLU A 258 -65.93 -9.78 -48.34
CA GLU A 258 -67.25 -9.60 -47.74
C GLU A 258 -67.91 -8.29 -48.20
N LYS A 259 -67.13 -7.20 -48.30
CA LYS A 259 -67.61 -5.93 -48.86
C LYS A 259 -67.99 -6.08 -50.33
N ALA A 260 -67.19 -6.79 -51.12
CA ALA A 260 -67.49 -7.05 -52.53
C ALA A 260 -68.74 -7.95 -52.72
N GLU A 261 -68.94 -8.95 -51.86
CA GLU A 261 -70.17 -9.75 -51.81
C GLU A 261 -71.39 -8.91 -51.44
N ARG A 262 -71.26 -8.06 -50.41
CA ARG A 262 -72.35 -7.18 -49.97
C ARG A 262 -72.71 -6.16 -51.06
N GLU A 263 -71.72 -5.59 -51.75
CA GLU A 263 -71.96 -4.70 -52.89
C GLU A 263 -72.66 -5.43 -54.05
N LYS A 264 -72.31 -6.70 -54.33
CA LYS A 264 -73.02 -7.53 -55.32
C LYS A 264 -74.46 -7.82 -54.90
N LEU A 265 -74.68 -8.17 -53.64
CA LEU A 265 -76.01 -8.47 -53.11
C LEU A 265 -76.89 -7.22 -53.10
N GLU A 266 -76.36 -6.06 -52.71
CA GLU A 266 -77.06 -4.77 -52.76
C GLU A 266 -77.35 -4.32 -54.21
N ALA A 267 -76.50 -4.67 -55.18
CA ALA A 267 -76.77 -4.45 -56.59
C ALA A 267 -77.88 -5.38 -57.13
N GLN A 268 -77.89 -6.65 -56.70
CA GLN A 268 -78.97 -7.60 -57.03
C GLN A 268 -80.30 -7.18 -56.41
N GLN A 269 -80.32 -6.78 -55.13
CA GLN A 269 -81.52 -6.28 -54.47
C GLN A 269 -82.05 -5.00 -55.12
N ARG A 270 -81.16 -4.08 -55.54
CA ARG A 270 -81.56 -2.89 -56.32
C ARG A 270 -82.16 -3.26 -57.68
N ALA A 271 -81.63 -4.28 -58.35
CA ALA A 271 -82.20 -4.77 -59.61
C ALA A 271 -83.59 -5.41 -59.42
N GLU A 272 -83.76 -6.26 -58.41
CA GLU A 272 -85.05 -6.90 -58.10
C GLU A 272 -86.10 -5.87 -57.64
N GLN A 273 -85.69 -4.86 -56.88
CA GLN A 273 -86.58 -3.80 -56.41
C GLN A 273 -86.98 -2.85 -57.55
N ALA A 274 -86.09 -2.59 -58.52
CA ALA A 274 -86.44 -1.88 -59.75
C ALA A 274 -87.44 -2.66 -60.63
N GLU A 275 -87.34 -3.99 -60.67
CA GLU A 275 -88.28 -4.85 -61.41
C GLU A 275 -89.68 -4.90 -60.75
N ARG A 276 -89.73 -5.01 -59.41
CA ARG A 276 -90.99 -4.91 -58.64
C ARG A 276 -91.66 -3.54 -58.75
N ASP A 277 -90.88 -2.45 -58.75
CA ASP A 277 -91.41 -1.10 -58.94
C ASP A 277 -91.88 -0.82 -60.39
N ALA A 278 -91.36 -1.55 -61.38
CA ALA A 278 -91.85 -1.53 -62.75
C ALA A 278 -93.16 -2.32 -62.89
N GLN A 279 -93.29 -3.48 -62.22
CA GLN A 279 -94.55 -4.24 -62.16
C GLN A 279 -95.68 -3.47 -61.46
N ARG A 280 -95.40 -2.83 -60.31
CA ARG A 280 -96.41 -2.03 -59.59
C ARG A 280 -96.93 -0.85 -60.43
N ARG A 281 -96.06 -0.18 -61.19
CA ARG A 281 -96.45 0.90 -62.12
C ARG A 281 -97.27 0.41 -63.31
N ALA A 282 -97.04 -0.82 -63.79
CA ALA A 282 -97.84 -1.43 -64.85
C ALA A 282 -99.24 -1.83 -64.35
N GLU A 283 -99.36 -2.33 -63.12
CA GLU A 283 -100.65 -2.67 -62.50
C GLU A 283 -101.50 -1.43 -62.15
N GLU A 284 -100.87 -0.35 -61.65
CA GLU A 284 -101.56 0.92 -61.38
C GLU A 284 -102.08 1.58 -62.67
N ALA A 285 -101.33 1.50 -63.78
CA ALA A 285 -101.79 1.97 -65.09
C ALA A 285 -102.97 1.14 -65.63
N ALA A 286 -102.96 -0.19 -65.42
CA ALA A 286 -104.05 -1.08 -65.81
C ALA A 286 -105.30 -0.95 -64.92
N ALA A 287 -105.16 -0.49 -63.68
CA ALA A 287 -106.29 -0.18 -62.79
C ALA A 287 -106.96 1.16 -63.15
N ALA A 288 -106.18 2.19 -63.50
CA ALA A 288 -106.71 3.48 -63.94
C ALA A 288 -107.47 3.40 -65.28
N GLU A 289 -107.05 2.52 -66.19
CA GLU A 289 -107.75 2.28 -67.47
C GLU A 289 -109.12 1.60 -67.26
N ARG A 290 -109.21 0.64 -66.33
CA ARG A 290 -110.46 -0.06 -65.98
C ARG A 290 -111.48 0.84 -65.28
N GLN A 291 -111.01 1.78 -64.46
CA GLN A 291 -111.90 2.75 -63.80
C GLN A 291 -112.56 3.72 -64.80
N ARG A 292 -111.81 4.18 -65.81
CA ARG A 292 -112.35 5.07 -66.87
C ARG A 292 -113.43 4.42 -67.73
N GLN A 293 -113.34 3.11 -67.97
CA GLN A 293 -114.36 2.36 -68.73
C GLN A 293 -115.65 2.12 -67.91
N ALA A 294 -115.55 1.98 -66.59
CA ALA A 294 -116.71 1.81 -65.71
C ALA A 294 -117.52 3.11 -65.55
N ASP A 295 -116.85 4.27 -65.46
CA ASP A 295 -117.51 5.56 -65.27
C ASP A 295 -118.23 6.07 -66.54
N GLU A 296 -117.72 5.72 -67.74
CA GLU A 296 -118.36 6.07 -69.02
C GLU A 296 -119.62 5.21 -69.29
N GLN A 297 -119.60 3.93 -68.94
CA GLN A 297 -120.74 3.02 -69.11
C GLN A 297 -121.92 3.39 -68.19
N ALA A 298 -121.64 3.83 -66.95
CA ALA A 298 -122.66 4.26 -66.00
C ALA A 298 -123.37 5.58 -66.40
N ARG A 299 -122.74 6.42 -67.23
CA ARG A 299 -123.34 7.67 -67.74
C ARG A 299 -124.37 7.38 -68.85
N ILE A 300 -124.09 6.43 -69.74
CA ILE A 300 -124.95 6.08 -70.88
C ILE A 300 -126.27 5.43 -70.41
N GLU A 301 -126.23 4.58 -69.38
CA GLU A 301 -127.43 3.92 -68.85
C GLU A 301 -128.40 4.88 -68.13
N ARG A 302 -127.87 5.89 -67.42
CA ARG A 302 -128.70 6.90 -66.73
C ARG A 302 -129.40 7.85 -67.70
N GLU A 303 -128.79 8.14 -68.85
CA GLU A 303 -129.37 9.04 -69.86
C GLU A 303 -130.44 8.35 -70.72
N ALA A 304 -130.35 7.03 -70.92
CA ALA A 304 -131.36 6.23 -71.62
C ALA A 304 -132.66 6.04 -70.79
N ALA A 305 -132.53 5.84 -69.46
CA ALA A 305 -133.68 5.66 -68.57
C ALA A 305 -134.55 6.93 -68.43
N ALA A 306 -133.95 8.12 -68.47
CA ALA A 306 -134.68 9.38 -68.33
C ALA A 306 -135.53 9.74 -69.57
N ARG A 307 -135.13 9.29 -70.78
CA ARG A 307 -135.84 9.62 -72.04
C ARG A 307 -137.07 8.74 -72.30
N GLU A 308 -137.12 7.54 -71.74
CA GLU A 308 -138.27 6.62 -71.91
C GLU A 308 -139.40 6.93 -70.90
N ALA A 309 -139.09 7.41 -69.70
CA ALA A 309 -140.09 7.82 -68.72
C ALA A 309 -140.90 9.07 -69.17
N ASP A 310 -140.25 10.04 -69.82
CA ASP A 310 -140.89 11.29 -70.27
C ASP A 310 -141.83 11.07 -71.48
N LYS A 311 -141.55 10.09 -72.34
CA LYS A 311 -142.43 9.72 -73.47
C LYS A 311 -143.72 9.02 -73.01
N ALA A 312 -143.62 8.16 -71.98
CA ALA A 312 -144.77 7.45 -71.45
C ALA A 312 -145.77 8.40 -70.77
N HIS A 313 -145.26 9.37 -70.00
CA HIS A 313 -146.07 10.38 -69.29
C HIS A 313 -146.88 11.26 -70.27
N LYS A 314 -146.22 11.77 -71.31
CA LYS A 314 -146.87 12.62 -72.33
C LYS A 314 -147.93 11.88 -73.15
N LYS A 315 -147.74 10.57 -73.40
CA LYS A 315 -148.71 9.74 -74.12
C LYS A 315 -149.98 9.49 -73.30
N ALA A 316 -149.84 9.25 -71.99
CA ALA A 316 -150.98 8.99 -71.11
C ALA A 316 -151.93 10.20 -71.03
N ILE A 317 -151.39 11.39 -70.80
CA ILE A 317 -152.18 12.64 -70.65
C ILE A 317 -152.90 13.03 -71.95
N ASN A 318 -152.24 12.85 -73.11
CA ASN A 318 -152.88 13.09 -74.40
C ASN A 318 -154.06 12.16 -74.66
N ASN A 319 -153.96 10.89 -74.22
CA ASN A 319 -155.04 9.93 -74.39
C ASN A 319 -156.24 10.21 -73.46
N GLU A 320 -156.02 10.69 -72.24
CA GLU A 320 -157.10 11.14 -71.36
C GLU A 320 -157.83 12.37 -71.92
N ALA A 321 -157.09 13.35 -72.42
CA ALA A 321 -157.69 14.51 -73.08
C ALA A 321 -158.51 14.08 -74.32
N LEU A 322 -158.03 13.07 -75.06
CA LEU A 322 -158.72 12.53 -76.24
C LEU A 322 -160.05 11.90 -75.84
N ALA A 323 -160.03 11.06 -74.80
CA ALA A 323 -161.24 10.41 -74.28
C ALA A 323 -162.28 11.43 -73.79
N ALA A 324 -161.86 12.50 -73.12
CA ALA A 324 -162.75 13.56 -72.63
C ALA A 324 -163.42 14.35 -73.78
N LEU A 325 -162.67 14.66 -74.85
CA LEU A 325 -163.23 15.34 -76.04
C LEU A 325 -164.26 14.47 -76.78
N ILE A 326 -164.00 13.16 -76.87
CA ILE A 326 -164.92 12.21 -77.49
C ILE A 326 -166.21 12.08 -76.65
N ALA A 327 -166.10 11.98 -75.33
CA ALA A 327 -167.26 11.96 -74.43
C ALA A 327 -168.12 13.24 -74.52
N GLY A 328 -167.51 14.38 -74.88
CA GLY A 328 -168.19 15.66 -75.16
C GLY A 328 -168.91 15.74 -76.51
N GLY A 329 -168.95 14.66 -77.30
CA GLY A 329 -169.67 14.58 -78.58
C GLY A 329 -168.84 14.95 -79.81
N MET A 330 -167.51 15.07 -79.69
CA MET A 330 -166.63 15.36 -80.82
C MET A 330 -166.20 14.08 -81.56
N PRO A 331 -166.24 14.03 -82.90
CA PRO A 331 -165.71 12.91 -83.67
C PRO A 331 -164.21 12.69 -83.42
N GLU A 332 -163.78 11.43 -83.31
CA GLU A 332 -162.43 11.04 -82.90
C GLU A 332 -161.30 11.67 -83.73
N GLU A 333 -161.47 11.74 -85.05
CA GLU A 333 -160.45 12.31 -85.94
C GLU A 333 -160.27 13.82 -85.71
N CYS A 334 -161.36 14.56 -85.47
CA CYS A 334 -161.30 15.97 -85.11
C CYS A 334 -160.68 16.17 -83.71
N ALA A 335 -160.96 15.29 -82.77
CA ALA A 335 -160.40 15.35 -81.40
C ALA A 335 -158.88 15.11 -81.39
N LYS A 336 -158.37 14.14 -82.17
CA LYS A 336 -156.92 13.92 -82.36
C LYS A 336 -156.24 15.13 -82.99
N GLN A 337 -156.90 15.74 -83.99
CA GLN A 337 -156.36 16.92 -84.65
C GLN A 337 -156.32 18.13 -83.72
N ALA A 338 -157.35 18.32 -82.89
CA ALA A 338 -157.38 19.35 -81.86
C ALA A 338 -156.25 19.17 -80.82
N ILE A 339 -156.06 17.97 -80.28
CA ILE A 339 -154.97 17.67 -79.33
C ILE A 339 -153.59 17.90 -79.97
N THR A 340 -153.43 17.51 -81.23
CA THR A 340 -152.17 17.73 -81.95
C THR A 340 -151.87 19.22 -82.14
N LEU A 341 -152.86 20.02 -82.52
CA LEU A 341 -152.70 21.46 -82.70
C LEU A 341 -152.45 22.18 -81.38
N ILE A 342 -153.05 21.72 -80.28
CA ILE A 342 -152.82 22.28 -78.93
C ILE A 342 -151.43 21.88 -78.40
N ALA A 343 -151.01 20.62 -78.54
CA ALA A 343 -149.68 20.16 -78.15
C ALA A 343 -148.56 20.89 -78.94
N GLN A 344 -148.81 21.22 -80.20
CA GLN A 344 -147.92 22.02 -81.06
C GLN A 344 -148.04 23.54 -80.83
N ARG A 345 -148.88 24.00 -79.88
CA ARG A 345 -149.16 25.43 -79.59
C ARG A 345 -149.64 26.26 -80.79
N LYS A 346 -150.30 25.63 -81.76
CA LYS A 346 -150.86 26.29 -82.95
C LYS A 346 -152.24 26.90 -82.72
N VAL A 347 -152.89 26.59 -81.59
CA VAL A 347 -154.12 27.22 -81.12
C VAL A 347 -153.75 28.23 -80.01
N PRO A 348 -153.89 29.55 -80.24
CA PRO A 348 -153.56 30.55 -79.22
C PRO A 348 -154.44 30.41 -77.97
N HIS A 349 -153.88 30.68 -76.80
CA HIS A 349 -154.55 30.72 -75.49
C HIS A 349 -155.09 29.38 -74.93
N ILE A 350 -154.67 28.22 -75.46
CA ILE A 350 -154.98 26.87 -74.92
C ILE A 350 -153.69 26.03 -74.83
N THR A 351 -153.49 25.27 -73.74
CA THR A 351 -152.33 24.38 -73.53
C THR A 351 -152.72 23.04 -72.90
N ILE A 352 -152.01 21.95 -73.23
CA ILE A 352 -152.04 20.67 -72.49
C ILE A 352 -150.90 20.70 -71.46
N ASN A 353 -151.22 20.47 -70.19
CA ASN A 353 -150.23 20.30 -69.15
C ASN A 353 -149.83 18.83 -69.08
N TYR A 354 -148.54 18.56 -69.34
CA TYR A 354 -147.94 17.22 -69.31
C TYR A 354 -147.30 16.90 -67.99
#